data_AF-A0A948Z264-F1
#
_entry.id   AF-A0A948Z264-F1
#
_cell.length_a   1.000
_cell.length_b   1.000
_cell.length_c   1.000
_cell.angle_alpha   90.00
_cell.angle_beta   90.00
_cell.angle_gamma   90.00
#
_symmetry.space_group_name_H-M   'P 1'
#
loop_
_entity.id
_entity.type
_entity.pdbx_description
1 polymer ?
#
loop_
_entity_poly.entity_id
_entity_poly.type
_entity_poly.pdbx_seq_one_letter_code
_entity_poly.pdbx_strand_id
1 'polypeptide(L)'
;MNINGRHFRTIWPDPEDRNKICIIDQRQLPHQFIIETLTCLDDSIRAIKGMHVRGAGLIGATAGFGMYLAVINAQDHDVDEKLEQAAILLKRSRPTARNLGWAVERVLAAVTKLDNGTDKKKVVYKTACEIADEDAAFCRQIGIHGLEIIAAISKEKNGEPVNILTHCNAGWLAFVDYGSATAPIYAARDAGIDVHVWVDETRPWNQGAKLTTWELQQEGIANTLITDNTGGHLMQNGMVDMVIVGTDRTTHTGDVANKIGTYLKALAAHDNNIPFYVALPSSTFDWELEDGADIPIEERSGDEITRISGMNDKTGEIETVRLVAPGTQAINYSFDVTPARLISGLITERGIVQANKEAIDALFPDKTKKNDSRMTMTLTEHRHFIRKNALHLLDYLVIDQHGRHTTYSMGRTLDVSEKGLKLETTQPISQGDTLLITVGVEDDLVDLRGEVVHTEMLDGRHITGVEFEDISQDGIRIFKKYAEAFHSARAQNS
;
A
#
# COMPACT_ATOMS: atom_id res chain seq x y z
N MET A 1 -19.29 -8.52 -0.03
CA MET A 1 -19.98 -8.24 -1.33
C MET A 1 -20.71 -9.46 -1.87
N ASN A 2 -21.84 -9.26 -2.54
CA ASN A 2 -22.67 -10.33 -3.11
C ASN A 2 -22.30 -10.60 -4.58
N ILE A 3 -21.88 -11.83 -4.89
CA ILE A 3 -21.57 -12.28 -6.25
C ILE A 3 -22.44 -13.49 -6.54
N ASN A 4 -23.32 -13.38 -7.54
CA ASN A 4 -24.27 -14.43 -7.93
C ASN A 4 -25.08 -14.99 -6.75
N GLY A 5 -25.50 -14.14 -5.81
CA GLY A 5 -26.29 -14.54 -4.64
C GLY A 5 -25.48 -15.08 -3.45
N ARG A 6 -24.14 -15.13 -3.56
CA ARG A 6 -23.24 -15.55 -2.48
C ARG A 6 -22.42 -14.37 -1.98
N HIS A 7 -22.40 -14.20 -0.66
CA HIS A 7 -21.54 -13.22 -0.02
C HIS A 7 -20.09 -13.71 0.06
N PHE A 8 -19.14 -12.86 -0.34
CA PHE A 8 -17.71 -13.07 -0.21
C PHE A 8 -17.07 -11.93 0.58
N ARG A 9 -16.00 -12.27 1.31
CA ARG A 9 -14.93 -11.33 1.68
C ARG A 9 -13.81 -11.41 0.65
N THR A 10 -12.93 -10.42 0.60
CA THR A 10 -11.81 -10.43 -0.36
C THR A 10 -10.66 -11.36 0.08
N ILE A 11 -10.59 -11.63 1.39
CA ILE A 11 -9.69 -12.60 2.02
C ILE A 11 -10.41 -13.31 3.17
N TRP A 12 -10.26 -14.63 3.29
CA TRP A 12 -10.83 -15.40 4.40
C TRP A 12 -10.06 -16.71 4.65
N PRO A 13 -10.02 -17.21 5.89
CA PRO A 13 -9.56 -18.57 6.16
C PRO A 13 -10.49 -19.60 5.53
N ASP A 14 -9.93 -20.65 4.92
CA ASP A 14 -10.74 -21.75 4.40
C ASP A 14 -11.52 -22.42 5.56
N PRO A 15 -12.84 -22.65 5.40
CA PRO A 15 -13.69 -23.18 6.47
C PRO A 15 -13.40 -24.64 6.82
N GLU A 16 -12.79 -25.41 5.90
CA GLU A 16 -12.48 -26.82 6.06
C GLU A 16 -11.02 -27.05 6.49
N ASP A 17 -10.11 -26.12 6.15
CA ASP A 17 -8.67 -26.26 6.41
C ASP A 17 -8.02 -24.93 6.81
N ARG A 18 -7.76 -24.74 8.11
CA ARG A 18 -7.14 -23.52 8.64
C ARG A 18 -5.72 -23.26 8.13
N ASN A 19 -5.06 -24.21 7.47
CA ASN A 19 -3.76 -23.98 6.84
C ASN A 19 -3.85 -23.25 5.50
N LYS A 20 -5.08 -22.95 5.05
CA LYS A 20 -5.36 -22.31 3.76
C LYS A 20 -6.06 -20.99 3.99
N ILE A 21 -5.54 -19.96 3.33
CA ILE A 21 -6.15 -18.63 3.29
C ILE A 21 -6.57 -18.36 1.85
N CYS A 22 -7.85 -18.13 1.62
CA CYS A 22 -8.39 -17.85 0.30
C CYS A 22 -8.38 -16.34 0.03
N ILE A 23 -8.04 -15.96 -1.20
CA ILE A 23 -8.12 -14.59 -1.70
C ILE A 23 -8.82 -14.56 -3.06
N ILE A 24 -9.36 -13.41 -3.43
CA ILE A 24 -9.82 -13.15 -4.80
C ILE A 24 -8.63 -12.64 -5.62
N ASP A 25 -8.28 -13.31 -6.73
CA ASP A 25 -7.22 -12.84 -7.64
C ASP A 25 -7.74 -11.66 -8.48
N GLN A 26 -7.40 -10.45 -8.06
CA GLN A 26 -7.88 -9.22 -8.69
C GLN A 26 -7.29 -8.97 -10.08
N ARG A 27 -6.23 -9.68 -10.48
CA ARG A 27 -5.62 -9.53 -11.81
C ARG A 27 -6.50 -10.08 -12.92
N GLN A 28 -7.40 -11.00 -12.56
CA GLN A 28 -8.29 -11.69 -13.48
C GLN A 28 -9.58 -10.90 -13.72
N LEU A 29 -9.92 -9.97 -12.82
CA LEU A 29 -11.04 -9.06 -12.98
C LEU A 29 -10.77 -8.01 -14.07
N PRO A 30 -11.81 -7.58 -14.82
CA PRO A 30 -13.23 -7.92 -14.65
C PRO A 30 -13.67 -9.21 -15.36
N HIS A 31 -12.76 -9.89 -16.07
CA HIS A 31 -13.12 -10.94 -17.02
C HIS A 31 -13.34 -12.31 -16.38
N GLN A 32 -12.63 -12.61 -15.29
CA GLN A 32 -12.76 -13.88 -14.57
C GLN A 32 -12.73 -13.64 -13.05
N PHE A 33 -13.63 -14.32 -12.34
CA PHE A 33 -13.65 -14.34 -10.88
C PHE A 33 -12.95 -15.62 -10.40
N ILE A 34 -11.69 -15.48 -9.98
CA ILE A 34 -10.84 -16.60 -9.54
C ILE A 34 -10.54 -16.46 -8.05
N ILE A 35 -10.70 -17.57 -7.32
CA ILE A 35 -10.27 -17.70 -5.93
C ILE A 35 -8.93 -18.42 -5.91
N GLU A 36 -7.91 -17.76 -5.37
CA GLU A 36 -6.58 -18.34 -5.14
C GLU A 36 -6.44 -18.75 -3.67
N THR A 37 -5.65 -19.79 -3.42
CA THR A 37 -5.35 -20.28 -2.06
C THR A 37 -3.89 -20.03 -1.72
N LEU A 38 -3.65 -19.40 -0.59
CA LEU A 38 -2.34 -19.16 0.00
C LEU A 38 -2.08 -20.22 1.08
N THR A 39 -0.93 -20.87 1.01
CA THR A 39 -0.57 -22.00 1.90
C THR A 39 0.71 -21.77 2.69
N CYS A 40 1.49 -20.75 2.32
CA CYS A 40 2.73 -20.38 3.00
C CYS A 40 2.97 -18.86 2.97
N LEU A 41 4.03 -18.43 3.66
CA LEU A 41 4.46 -17.03 3.68
C LEU A 41 4.78 -16.50 2.26
N ASP A 42 5.46 -17.30 1.45
CA ASP A 42 5.87 -16.90 0.09
C ASP A 42 4.67 -16.64 -0.81
N ASP A 43 3.59 -17.41 -0.67
CA ASP A 43 2.33 -17.15 -1.36
C ASP A 43 1.77 -15.77 -1.00
N SER A 44 1.82 -15.39 0.28
CA SER A 44 1.34 -14.09 0.75
C SER A 44 2.20 -12.95 0.20
N ILE A 45 3.52 -13.10 0.21
CA ILE A 45 4.45 -12.10 -0.35
C ILE A 45 4.24 -11.97 -1.86
N ARG A 46 4.11 -13.08 -2.58
CA ARG A 46 3.81 -13.12 -4.01
C ARG A 46 2.49 -12.44 -4.33
N ALA A 47 1.44 -12.72 -3.55
CA ALA A 47 0.13 -12.10 -3.72
C ALA A 47 0.19 -10.58 -3.54
N ILE A 48 0.93 -10.09 -2.56
CA ILE A 48 1.10 -8.65 -2.27
C ILE A 48 1.95 -7.96 -3.36
N LYS A 49 3.11 -8.53 -3.72
CA LYS A 49 4.03 -7.95 -4.72
C LYS A 49 3.44 -7.98 -6.12
N GLY A 50 2.87 -9.11 -6.51
CA GLY A 50 2.28 -9.34 -7.82
C GLY A 50 0.90 -8.72 -8.00
N MET A 51 0.40 -7.98 -6.99
CA MET A 51 -0.92 -7.33 -7.01
C MET A 51 -2.09 -8.30 -7.27
N HIS A 52 -1.99 -9.53 -6.79
CA HIS A 52 -3.14 -10.45 -6.69
C HIS A 52 -4.16 -9.85 -5.71
N VAL A 53 -3.64 -9.27 -4.62
CA VAL A 53 -4.35 -8.43 -3.67
C VAL A 53 -3.80 -7.01 -3.69
N ARG A 54 -4.67 -6.03 -3.49
CA ARG A 54 -4.32 -4.60 -3.45
C ARG A 54 -5.32 -3.83 -2.59
N GLY A 55 -4.96 -2.59 -2.26
CA GLY A 55 -5.73 -1.75 -1.35
C GLY A 55 -5.24 -1.86 0.09
N ALA A 56 -5.24 -0.74 0.81
CA ALA A 56 -4.57 -0.60 2.09
C ALA A 56 -5.07 -1.62 3.13
N GLY A 57 -6.39 -1.75 3.30
CA GLY A 57 -6.99 -2.70 4.24
C GLY A 57 -6.67 -4.16 3.90
N LEU A 58 -6.85 -4.54 2.63
CA LEU A 58 -6.62 -5.92 2.18
C LEU A 58 -5.15 -6.34 2.27
N ILE A 59 -4.21 -5.44 1.96
CA ILE A 59 -2.78 -5.72 2.10
C ILE A 59 -2.44 -5.95 3.59
N GLY A 60 -3.00 -5.15 4.50
CA GLY A 60 -2.84 -5.34 5.94
C GLY A 60 -3.35 -6.70 6.42
N ALA A 61 -4.57 -7.07 6.03
CA ALA A 61 -5.15 -8.38 6.35
C ALA A 61 -4.32 -9.55 5.77
N THR A 62 -3.89 -9.45 4.51
CA THR A 62 -3.00 -10.44 3.88
C THR A 62 -1.68 -10.58 4.63
N ALA A 63 -1.09 -9.49 5.11
CA ALA A 63 0.13 -9.55 5.90
C ALA A 63 -0.09 -10.22 7.26
N GLY A 64 -1.19 -9.93 7.95
CA GLY A 64 -1.58 -10.61 9.18
C GLY A 64 -1.71 -12.12 9.00
N PHE A 65 -2.38 -12.55 7.92
CA PHE A 65 -2.47 -13.97 7.56
C PHE A 65 -1.13 -14.56 7.08
N GLY A 66 -0.27 -13.78 6.42
CA GLY A 66 1.08 -14.19 6.06
C GLY A 66 1.94 -14.53 7.27
N MET A 67 1.86 -13.73 8.33
CA MET A 67 2.50 -14.04 9.62
C MET A 67 2.01 -15.36 10.21
N TYR A 68 0.71 -15.65 10.08
CA TYR A 68 0.13 -16.92 10.51
C TYR A 68 0.61 -18.10 9.67
N LEU A 69 0.60 -17.97 8.34
CA LEU A 69 1.06 -19.00 7.41
C LEU A 69 2.56 -19.31 7.57
N ALA A 70 3.37 -18.37 8.08
CA ALA A 70 4.77 -18.62 8.41
C ALA A 70 4.96 -19.61 9.57
N VAL A 71 4.00 -19.69 10.51
CA VAL A 71 4.18 -20.44 11.77
C VAL A 71 3.24 -21.62 11.97
N ILE A 72 2.15 -21.71 11.19
CA ILE A 72 1.12 -22.73 11.41
C ILE A 72 1.67 -24.16 11.40
N ASN A 73 2.64 -24.44 10.53
CA ASN A 73 3.31 -25.74 10.40
C ASN A 73 4.70 -25.80 11.07
N ALA A 74 5.10 -24.77 11.83
CA ALA A 74 6.39 -24.72 12.52
C ALA A 74 6.40 -25.61 13.77
N GLN A 75 7.58 -26.01 14.25
CA GLN A 75 7.70 -26.56 15.61
C GLN A 75 7.60 -25.43 16.64
N ASP A 76 7.15 -25.73 17.86
CA ASP A 76 6.88 -24.68 18.85
C ASP A 76 8.12 -23.86 19.23
N HIS A 77 9.31 -24.47 19.17
CA HIS A 77 10.59 -23.78 19.45
C HIS A 77 11.05 -22.85 18.31
N ASP A 78 10.52 -23.01 17.09
CA ASP A 78 10.89 -22.19 15.92
C ASP A 78 9.97 -20.97 15.73
N VAL A 79 8.86 -20.89 16.48
CA VAL A 79 7.79 -19.92 16.22
C VAL A 79 8.29 -18.48 16.28
N ASP A 80 9.10 -18.14 17.29
CA ASP A 80 9.58 -16.77 17.47
C ASP A 80 10.51 -16.34 16.33
N GLU A 81 11.50 -17.17 16.00
CA GLU A 81 12.42 -16.92 14.88
C GLU A 81 11.67 -16.76 13.55
N LYS A 82 10.69 -17.62 13.29
CA LYS A 82 9.89 -17.54 12.06
C LYS A 82 8.99 -16.32 12.01
N LEU A 83 8.44 -15.84 13.13
CA LEU A 83 7.69 -14.59 13.14
C LEU A 83 8.59 -13.39 12.86
N GLU A 84 9.80 -13.36 13.42
CA GLU A 84 10.77 -12.29 13.14
C GLU A 84 11.18 -12.27 11.66
N GLN A 85 11.48 -13.43 11.08
CA GLN A 85 11.78 -13.56 9.65
C GLN A 85 10.60 -13.14 8.77
N ALA A 86 9.38 -13.60 9.10
CA ALA A 86 8.18 -13.24 8.36
C ALA A 86 7.90 -11.74 8.40
N ALA A 87 8.11 -11.10 9.56
CA ALA A 87 7.93 -9.67 9.72
C ALA A 87 8.85 -8.86 8.80
N ILE A 88 10.13 -9.26 8.72
CA ILE A 88 11.12 -8.61 7.84
C ILE A 88 10.70 -8.77 6.38
N LEU A 89 10.41 -10.00 5.95
CA LEU A 89 10.08 -10.30 4.55
C LEU A 89 8.78 -9.62 4.10
N LEU A 90 7.74 -9.61 4.94
CA LEU A 90 6.49 -8.90 4.63
C LEU A 90 6.71 -7.40 4.55
N LYS A 91 7.41 -6.78 5.52
CA LYS A 91 7.67 -5.33 5.49
C LYS A 91 8.46 -4.90 4.26
N ARG A 92 9.39 -5.73 3.80
CA ARG A 92 10.15 -5.53 2.56
C ARG A 92 9.34 -5.75 1.29
N SER A 93 8.19 -6.44 1.38
CA SER A 93 7.39 -6.73 0.19
C SER A 93 6.82 -5.48 -0.47
N ARG A 94 6.35 -4.50 0.33
CA ARG A 94 5.89 -3.17 -0.10
C ARG A 94 6.14 -2.13 1.02
N PRO A 95 7.36 -1.57 1.13
CA PRO A 95 7.76 -0.70 2.25
C PRO A 95 6.91 0.57 2.41
N THR A 96 6.26 1.03 1.33
CA THR A 96 5.39 2.22 1.33
C THR A 96 3.98 1.93 1.88
N ALA A 97 3.58 0.68 2.05
CA ALA A 97 2.26 0.30 2.54
C ALA A 97 2.19 0.33 4.08
N ARG A 98 1.61 1.39 4.66
CA ARG A 98 1.53 1.57 6.13
C ARG A 98 0.72 0.47 6.83
N ASN A 99 -0.43 0.09 6.26
CA ASN A 99 -1.31 -0.93 6.83
C ASN A 99 -0.65 -2.31 6.91
N LEU A 100 0.29 -2.61 6.00
CA LEU A 100 1.12 -3.82 6.05
C LEU A 100 1.97 -3.82 7.33
N GLY A 101 2.75 -2.76 7.52
CA GLY A 101 3.64 -2.61 8.67
C GLY A 101 2.86 -2.65 9.99
N TRP A 102 1.72 -1.97 10.05
CA TRP A 102 0.80 -1.99 11.20
C TRP A 102 0.31 -3.40 11.53
N ALA A 103 -0.13 -4.18 10.53
CA ALA A 103 -0.63 -5.54 10.76
C ALA A 103 0.47 -6.46 11.29
N VAL A 104 1.67 -6.38 10.71
CA VAL A 104 2.85 -7.14 11.18
C VAL A 104 3.19 -6.78 12.62
N GLU A 105 3.26 -5.49 12.95
CA GLU A 105 3.57 -5.01 14.30
C GLU A 105 2.53 -5.43 15.33
N ARG A 106 1.25 -5.42 14.93
CA ARG A 106 0.15 -5.87 15.79
C ARG A 106 0.25 -7.35 16.11
N VAL A 107 0.57 -8.20 15.13
CA VAL A 107 0.77 -9.64 15.35
C VAL A 107 1.96 -9.89 16.27
N LEU A 108 3.10 -9.21 16.03
CA LEU A 108 4.28 -9.33 16.90
C LEU A 108 3.96 -8.92 18.34
N ALA A 109 3.32 -7.76 18.53
CA ALA A 109 2.96 -7.25 19.84
C ALA A 109 2.02 -8.18 20.62
N ALA A 110 1.14 -8.92 19.92
CA ALA A 110 0.24 -9.89 20.53
C ALA A 110 0.97 -11.11 21.11
N VAL A 111 2.17 -11.43 20.61
CA VAL A 111 2.95 -12.60 21.06
C VAL A 111 4.11 -12.26 22.00
N THR A 112 4.64 -11.02 21.97
CA THR A 112 5.85 -10.63 22.72
C THR A 112 5.76 -10.83 24.24
N LYS A 113 4.54 -10.83 24.81
CA LYS A 113 4.32 -10.89 26.27
C LYS A 113 3.63 -12.18 26.73
N LEU A 114 3.60 -13.21 25.90
CA LEU A 114 2.95 -14.47 26.24
C LEU A 114 3.87 -15.38 27.05
N ASP A 115 3.29 -16.09 28.02
CA ASP A 115 3.99 -17.09 28.81
C ASP A 115 4.43 -18.28 27.94
N ASN A 116 5.53 -18.94 28.30
CA ASN A 116 6.12 -20.07 27.57
C ASN A 116 5.20 -21.29 27.35
N GLY A 117 4.05 -21.36 28.04
CA GLY A 117 3.03 -22.40 27.84
C GLY A 117 1.88 -22.02 26.89
N THR A 118 1.88 -20.79 26.38
CA THR A 118 0.82 -20.29 25.49
C THR A 118 1.04 -20.78 24.06
N ASP A 119 -0.03 -21.26 23.43
CA ASP A 119 -0.03 -21.60 22.01
C ASP A 119 0.03 -20.32 21.16
N LYS A 120 1.26 -19.87 20.87
CA LYS A 120 1.51 -18.67 20.07
C LYS A 120 0.85 -18.74 18.70
N LYS A 121 0.79 -19.91 18.07
CA LYS A 121 0.16 -20.09 16.74
C LYS A 121 -1.33 -19.76 16.78
N LYS A 122 -2.04 -20.18 17.85
CA LYS A 122 -3.44 -19.79 18.06
C LYS A 122 -3.61 -18.29 18.26
N VAL A 123 -2.70 -17.63 18.98
CA VAL A 123 -2.76 -16.17 19.19
C VAL A 123 -2.50 -15.42 17.89
N VAL A 124 -1.51 -15.85 17.09
CA VAL A 124 -1.24 -15.27 15.77
C VAL A 124 -2.45 -15.42 14.85
N TYR A 125 -3.05 -16.61 14.77
CA TYR A 125 -4.27 -16.85 13.99
C TYR A 125 -5.42 -15.93 14.42
N LYS A 126 -5.69 -15.88 15.73
CA LYS A 126 -6.76 -15.04 16.29
C LYS A 126 -6.52 -13.57 15.94
N THR A 127 -5.28 -13.10 16.10
CA THR A 127 -4.91 -11.70 15.81
C THR A 127 -5.06 -11.39 14.31
N ALA A 128 -4.69 -12.31 13.42
CA ALA A 128 -4.88 -12.15 11.98
C ALA A 128 -6.38 -12.07 11.61
N CYS A 129 -7.23 -12.91 12.22
CA CYS A 129 -8.67 -12.85 12.04
C CYS A 129 -9.25 -11.54 12.59
N GLU A 130 -8.83 -11.10 13.78
CA GLU A 130 -9.24 -9.83 14.37
C GLU A 130 -8.88 -8.64 13.49
N ILE A 131 -7.69 -8.62 12.89
CA ILE A 131 -7.30 -7.59 11.90
C ILE A 131 -8.30 -7.55 10.74
N ALA A 132 -8.65 -8.72 10.19
CA ALA A 132 -9.56 -8.79 9.06
C ALA A 132 -11.01 -8.42 9.43
N ASP A 133 -11.48 -8.87 10.59
CA ASP A 133 -12.82 -8.57 11.10
C ASP A 133 -12.98 -7.09 11.45
N GLU A 134 -11.96 -6.48 12.05
CA GLU A 134 -11.95 -5.05 12.35
C GLU A 134 -11.92 -4.20 11.09
N ASP A 135 -11.14 -4.57 10.08
CA ASP A 135 -11.11 -3.88 8.79
C ASP A 135 -12.52 -3.82 8.16
N ALA A 136 -13.20 -4.98 8.09
CA ALA A 136 -14.58 -5.06 7.61
C ALA A 136 -15.55 -4.24 8.47
N ALA A 137 -15.40 -4.28 9.80
CA ALA A 137 -16.25 -3.51 10.71
C ALA A 137 -16.04 -2.00 10.56
N PHE A 138 -14.80 -1.54 10.38
CA PHE A 138 -14.46 -0.14 10.17
C PHE A 138 -15.02 0.36 8.85
N CYS A 139 -14.85 -0.41 7.77
CA CYS A 139 -15.44 -0.14 6.46
C CYS A 139 -16.97 0.01 6.54
N ARG A 140 -17.64 -0.86 7.29
CA ARG A 140 -19.08 -0.75 7.53
C ARG A 140 -19.47 0.54 8.27
N GLN A 141 -18.71 0.95 9.30
CA GLN A 141 -18.97 2.21 10.02
C GLN A 141 -18.71 3.44 9.14
N ILE A 142 -17.67 3.43 8.31
CA ILE A 142 -17.42 4.46 7.30
C ILE A 142 -18.64 4.59 6.39
N GLY A 143 -19.21 3.47 5.94
CA GLY A 143 -20.45 3.46 5.16
C GLY A 143 -21.63 4.11 5.88
N ILE A 144 -21.83 3.79 7.17
CA ILE A 144 -22.90 4.37 7.99
C ILE A 144 -22.72 5.89 8.16
N HIS A 145 -21.51 6.35 8.47
CA HIS A 145 -21.26 7.79 8.64
C HIS A 145 -21.37 8.56 7.32
N GLY A 146 -20.81 8.02 6.24
CA GLY A 146 -20.89 8.66 4.92
C GLY A 146 -22.31 8.68 4.33
N LEU A 147 -23.16 7.72 4.71
CA LEU A 147 -24.58 7.72 4.34
C LEU A 147 -25.29 9.01 4.78
N GLU A 148 -24.91 9.59 5.92
CA GLU A 148 -25.52 10.84 6.41
C GLU A 148 -25.36 11.99 5.40
N ILE A 149 -24.20 12.06 4.73
CA ILE A 149 -23.90 13.05 3.69
C ILE A 149 -24.79 12.82 2.47
N ILE A 150 -24.79 11.58 1.95
CA ILE A 150 -25.56 11.21 0.75
C ILE A 150 -27.07 11.42 1.00
N ALA A 151 -27.56 11.07 2.18
CA ALA A 151 -28.95 11.26 2.57
C ALA A 151 -29.34 12.74 2.69
N ALA A 152 -28.43 13.62 3.12
CA ALA A 152 -28.66 15.05 3.13
C ALA A 152 -28.81 15.59 1.69
N ILE A 153 -27.89 15.25 0.80
CA ILE A 153 -27.93 15.64 -0.62
C ILE A 153 -29.22 15.10 -1.29
N SER A 154 -29.56 13.83 -1.06
CA SER A 154 -30.77 13.23 -1.62
C SER A 154 -32.05 13.97 -1.23
N LYS A 155 -32.15 14.46 0.02
CA LYS A 155 -33.29 15.27 0.48
C LYS A 155 -33.40 16.58 -0.28
N GLU A 156 -32.27 17.23 -0.57
CA GLU A 156 -32.24 18.48 -1.35
C GLU A 156 -32.64 18.25 -2.81
N LYS A 157 -32.30 17.08 -3.36
CA LYS A 157 -32.62 16.68 -4.74
C LYS A 157 -34.06 16.21 -4.97
N ASN A 158 -34.88 16.09 -3.92
CA ASN A 158 -36.32 15.79 -3.99
C ASN A 158 -36.69 14.62 -4.93
N GLY A 159 -35.95 13.52 -4.84
CA GLY A 159 -36.20 12.29 -5.61
C GLY A 159 -35.35 12.11 -6.87
N GLU A 160 -34.51 13.09 -7.24
CA GLU A 160 -33.47 12.84 -8.25
C GLU A 160 -32.28 12.07 -7.66
N PRO A 161 -31.58 11.25 -8.46
CA PRO A 161 -30.41 10.51 -8.00
C PRO A 161 -29.29 11.44 -7.51
N VAL A 162 -28.59 11.03 -6.44
CA VAL A 162 -27.34 11.68 -6.03
C VAL A 162 -26.21 11.22 -6.96
N ASN A 163 -25.62 12.16 -7.69
CA ASN A 163 -24.53 11.91 -8.63
C ASN A 163 -23.19 12.06 -7.92
N ILE A 164 -22.50 10.95 -7.73
CA ILE A 164 -21.26 10.86 -6.96
C ILE A 164 -20.11 10.60 -7.93
N LEU A 165 -19.04 11.37 -7.85
CA LEU A 165 -17.80 11.05 -8.57
C LEU A 165 -16.81 10.37 -7.64
N THR A 166 -16.19 9.27 -8.12
CA THR A 166 -15.13 8.57 -7.41
C THR A 166 -13.92 8.32 -8.32
N HIS A 167 -12.76 8.16 -7.68
CA HIS A 167 -11.49 7.93 -8.35
C HIS A 167 -10.78 6.69 -7.78
N CYS A 168 -10.10 5.92 -8.64
CA CYS A 168 -9.53 4.60 -8.31
C CYS A 168 -10.58 3.55 -7.94
N ASN A 169 -10.15 2.52 -7.21
CA ASN A 169 -11.00 1.57 -6.54
C ASN A 169 -10.59 1.49 -5.07
N ALA A 170 -11.39 2.14 -4.24
CA ALA A 170 -11.34 2.11 -2.78
C ALA A 170 -12.54 1.31 -2.24
N GLY A 171 -12.86 0.26 -2.97
CA GLY A 171 -14.08 -0.50 -2.84
C GLY A 171 -13.93 -1.77 -2.01
N TRP A 172 -14.92 -2.65 -2.09
CA TRP A 172 -14.87 -3.95 -1.42
C TRP A 172 -13.58 -4.73 -1.75
N LEU A 173 -13.13 -4.66 -3.01
CA LEU A 173 -11.90 -5.32 -3.48
C LEU A 173 -10.62 -4.73 -2.86
N ALA A 174 -10.65 -3.50 -2.33
CA ALA A 174 -9.48 -2.86 -1.72
C ALA A 174 -9.35 -3.12 -0.21
N PHE A 175 -10.37 -3.74 0.39
CA PHE A 175 -10.51 -4.00 1.83
C PHE A 175 -10.93 -5.47 2.06
N VAL A 176 -11.15 -5.87 3.31
CA VAL A 176 -11.67 -7.21 3.61
C VAL A 176 -13.15 -7.31 3.25
N ASP A 177 -13.91 -6.27 3.54
CA ASP A 177 -15.31 -6.14 3.15
C ASP A 177 -15.75 -4.67 3.02
N TYR A 178 -16.91 -4.42 2.40
CA TYR A 178 -17.57 -3.12 2.13
C TYR A 178 -16.76 -2.06 1.36
N GLY A 179 -15.49 -1.84 1.69
CA GLY A 179 -14.66 -0.76 1.15
C GLY A 179 -14.68 0.51 2.01
N SER A 180 -14.01 1.55 1.52
CA SER A 180 -14.05 2.88 2.15
C SER A 180 -14.94 3.82 1.34
N ALA A 181 -14.45 4.37 0.23
CA ALA A 181 -15.20 5.36 -0.56
C ALA A 181 -16.52 4.84 -1.14
N THR A 182 -16.60 3.54 -1.45
CA THR A 182 -17.84 2.93 -1.96
C THR A 182 -18.77 2.47 -0.84
N ALA A 183 -18.31 2.33 0.40
CA ALA A 183 -19.16 1.86 1.49
C ALA A 183 -20.36 2.79 1.76
N PRO A 184 -20.22 4.13 1.73
CA PRO A 184 -21.35 5.04 1.78
C PRO A 184 -22.33 4.86 0.62
N ILE A 185 -21.83 4.53 -0.58
CA ILE A 185 -22.64 4.30 -1.78
C ILE A 185 -23.47 3.01 -1.61
N TYR A 186 -22.85 1.93 -1.10
CA TYR A 186 -23.55 0.70 -0.76
C TYR A 186 -24.61 0.91 0.32
N ALA A 187 -24.27 1.66 1.38
CA ALA A 187 -25.20 2.01 2.45
C ALA A 187 -26.38 2.87 1.95
N ALA A 188 -26.15 3.79 1.01
CA ALA A 188 -27.19 4.61 0.40
C ALA A 188 -28.17 3.77 -0.41
N ARG A 189 -27.65 2.87 -1.25
CA ARG A 189 -28.49 1.90 -1.97
C ARG A 189 -29.29 1.03 -1.00
N ASP A 190 -28.67 0.50 0.06
CA ASP A 190 -29.38 -0.32 1.07
C ASP A 190 -30.49 0.46 1.79
N ALA A 191 -30.32 1.77 1.93
CA ALA A 191 -31.33 2.69 2.46
C ALA A 191 -32.41 3.09 1.44
N GLY A 192 -32.34 2.60 0.20
CA GLY A 192 -33.27 2.94 -0.88
C GLY A 192 -33.07 4.34 -1.46
N ILE A 193 -31.87 4.92 -1.31
CA ILE A 193 -31.51 6.19 -1.93
C ILE A 193 -30.97 5.91 -3.34
N ASP A 194 -31.58 6.55 -4.33
CA ASP A 194 -31.10 6.48 -5.71
C ASP A 194 -29.77 7.23 -5.85
N VAL A 195 -28.75 6.50 -6.31
CA VAL A 195 -27.40 7.02 -6.55
C VAL A 195 -26.95 6.66 -7.96
N HIS A 196 -26.22 7.58 -8.58
CA HIS A 196 -25.46 7.32 -9.80
C HIS A 196 -23.98 7.64 -9.54
N VAL A 197 -23.08 6.79 -10.03
CA VAL A 197 -21.65 6.96 -9.83
C VAL A 197 -20.92 7.24 -11.13
N TRP A 198 -20.28 8.42 -11.21
CA TRP A 198 -19.24 8.70 -12.21
C TRP A 198 -17.94 8.04 -11.76
N VAL A 199 -17.45 7.10 -12.55
CA VAL A 199 -16.24 6.33 -12.25
C VAL A 199 -15.14 6.78 -13.19
N ASP A 200 -14.12 7.46 -12.65
CA ASP A 200 -12.90 7.74 -13.41
C ASP A 200 -12.17 6.43 -13.75
N GLU A 201 -11.72 6.26 -14.99
CA GLU A 201 -11.01 5.05 -15.43
C GLU A 201 -9.77 4.76 -14.58
N THR A 202 -9.09 5.82 -14.14
CA THR A 202 -7.90 5.82 -13.29
C THR A 202 -6.66 5.26 -13.97
N ARG A 203 -6.13 5.99 -14.96
CA ARG A 203 -4.86 5.64 -15.61
C ARG A 203 -3.69 5.77 -14.62
N PRO A 204 -2.59 5.03 -14.85
CA PRO A 204 -2.40 4.06 -15.94
C PRO A 204 -2.98 2.66 -15.69
N TRP A 205 -3.28 2.30 -14.44
CA TRP A 205 -3.66 0.92 -14.09
C TRP A 205 -5.11 0.56 -14.42
N ASN A 206 -5.94 1.57 -14.64
CA ASN A 206 -7.35 1.47 -14.96
C ASN A 206 -8.17 0.82 -13.85
N GLN A 207 -7.86 1.15 -12.59
CA GLN A 207 -8.53 0.55 -11.42
C GLN A 207 -10.03 0.83 -11.40
N GLY A 208 -10.45 2.04 -11.76
CA GLY A 208 -11.86 2.38 -11.81
C GLY A 208 -12.58 1.60 -12.91
N ALA A 209 -11.97 1.55 -14.11
CA ALA A 209 -12.53 0.83 -15.26
C ALA A 209 -12.61 -0.69 -15.07
N LYS A 210 -11.63 -1.30 -14.38
CA LYS A 210 -11.55 -2.76 -14.20
C LYS A 210 -12.28 -3.23 -12.95
N LEU A 211 -12.17 -2.51 -11.84
CA LEU A 211 -12.62 -2.98 -10.54
C LEU A 211 -13.84 -2.23 -10.03
N THR A 212 -13.82 -0.89 -10.00
CA THR A 212 -14.94 -0.10 -9.45
C THR A 212 -16.22 -0.30 -10.26
N THR A 213 -16.16 -0.22 -11.58
CA THR A 213 -17.32 -0.52 -12.44
C THR A 213 -17.84 -1.93 -12.23
N TRP A 214 -16.94 -2.92 -12.15
CA TRP A 214 -17.29 -4.31 -11.94
C TRP A 214 -18.01 -4.50 -10.60
N GLU A 215 -17.51 -3.93 -9.51
CA GLU A 215 -18.16 -4.10 -8.20
C GLU A 215 -19.50 -3.39 -8.10
N LEU A 216 -19.61 -2.15 -8.63
CA LEU A 216 -20.88 -1.44 -8.65
C LEU A 216 -21.94 -2.19 -9.49
N GLN A 217 -21.54 -2.83 -10.58
CA GLN A 217 -22.43 -3.65 -11.41
C GLN A 217 -22.96 -4.90 -10.68
N GLN A 218 -22.11 -5.63 -9.95
CA GLN A 218 -22.57 -6.78 -9.16
C GLN A 218 -23.58 -6.38 -8.08
N GLU A 219 -23.45 -5.18 -7.55
CA GLU A 219 -24.28 -4.62 -6.49
C GLU A 219 -25.48 -3.80 -7.03
N GLY A 220 -25.70 -3.81 -8.35
CA GLY A 220 -26.85 -3.18 -9.00
C GLY A 220 -26.86 -1.65 -8.97
N ILE A 221 -25.71 -1.02 -8.76
CA ILE A 221 -25.58 0.44 -8.66
C ILE A 221 -25.32 1.04 -10.03
N ALA A 222 -26.15 2.00 -10.43
CA ALA A 222 -26.00 2.73 -11.68
C ALA A 222 -24.66 3.47 -11.69
N ASN A 223 -23.86 3.24 -12.73
CA ASN A 223 -22.56 3.88 -12.88
C ASN A 223 -22.22 4.13 -14.35
N THR A 224 -21.39 5.15 -14.59
CA THR A 224 -20.86 5.49 -15.90
C THR A 224 -19.35 5.66 -15.81
N LEU A 225 -18.62 4.88 -16.61
CA LEU A 225 -17.18 5.01 -16.77
C LEU A 225 -16.84 6.27 -17.59
N ILE A 226 -15.88 7.04 -17.11
CA ILE A 226 -15.39 8.25 -17.78
C ILE A 226 -13.86 8.27 -17.81
N THR A 227 -13.29 9.02 -18.75
CA THR A 227 -11.84 9.30 -18.71
C THR A 227 -11.52 10.23 -17.55
N ASP A 228 -10.30 10.15 -17.01
CA ASP A 228 -9.88 10.91 -15.83
C ASP A 228 -10.04 12.44 -15.96
N ASN A 229 -9.99 12.96 -17.19
CA ASN A 229 -10.11 14.39 -17.47
C ASN A 229 -11.57 14.86 -17.61
N THR A 230 -12.52 13.94 -17.80
CA THR A 230 -13.94 14.25 -17.97
C THR A 230 -14.56 14.72 -16.65
N GLY A 231 -14.06 14.28 -15.50
CA GLY A 231 -14.60 14.61 -14.18
C GLY A 231 -14.76 16.11 -13.94
N GLY A 232 -13.73 16.91 -14.27
CA GLY A 232 -13.80 18.36 -14.13
C GLY A 232 -14.86 19.02 -15.04
N HIS A 233 -15.06 18.49 -16.24
CA HIS A 233 -16.12 18.99 -17.13
C HIS A 233 -17.51 18.68 -16.60
N LEU A 234 -17.73 17.50 -16.01
CA LEU A 234 -19.01 17.16 -15.37
C LEU A 234 -19.31 18.10 -14.20
N MET A 235 -18.30 18.42 -13.39
CA MET A 235 -18.40 19.38 -12.28
C MET A 235 -18.80 20.78 -12.79
N GLN A 236 -18.16 21.27 -13.85
CA GLN A 236 -18.49 22.57 -14.47
C GLN A 236 -19.92 22.67 -15.00
N ASN A 237 -20.54 21.53 -15.34
CA ASN A 237 -21.92 21.46 -15.82
C ASN A 237 -22.93 21.08 -14.73
N GLY A 238 -22.51 21.08 -13.45
CA GLY A 238 -23.40 20.75 -12.33
C GLY A 238 -23.90 19.31 -12.32
N MET A 239 -23.16 18.37 -12.92
CA MET A 239 -23.55 16.96 -13.04
C MET A 239 -23.01 16.08 -11.89
N VAL A 240 -22.27 16.66 -10.96
CA VAL A 240 -21.66 15.99 -9.81
C VAL A 240 -22.11 16.71 -8.54
N ASP A 241 -22.74 15.97 -7.63
CA ASP A 241 -23.24 16.51 -6.36
C ASP A 241 -22.21 16.39 -5.24
N MET A 242 -21.34 15.36 -5.30
CA MET A 242 -20.22 15.20 -4.38
C MET A 242 -19.10 14.37 -5.00
N VAL A 243 -17.87 14.58 -4.52
CA VAL A 243 -16.72 13.71 -4.80
C VAL A 243 -16.38 12.92 -3.54
N ILE A 244 -16.15 11.62 -3.68
CA ILE A 244 -15.64 10.77 -2.60
C ILE A 244 -14.51 9.88 -3.11
N VAL A 245 -13.42 9.83 -2.36
CA VAL A 245 -12.25 9.00 -2.70
C VAL A 245 -11.75 8.24 -1.48
N GLY A 246 -10.92 7.23 -1.71
CA GLY A 246 -10.14 6.58 -0.65
C GLY A 246 -8.83 7.30 -0.38
N THR A 247 -7.93 6.62 0.33
CA THR A 247 -6.57 7.08 0.58
C THR A 247 -5.65 5.88 0.81
N ASP A 248 -4.39 6.05 0.43
CA ASP A 248 -3.31 5.11 0.74
C ASP A 248 -2.57 5.51 2.03
N ARG A 249 -2.47 6.81 2.32
CA ARG A 249 -1.88 7.35 3.54
C ARG A 249 -2.41 8.75 3.82
N THR A 250 -2.79 9.03 5.06
CA THR A 250 -3.25 10.36 5.49
C THR A 250 -2.43 10.84 6.67
N THR A 251 -1.91 12.07 6.63
CA THR A 251 -1.19 12.64 7.78
C THR A 251 -2.17 12.93 8.92
N HIS A 252 -1.68 12.98 10.16
CA HIS A 252 -2.53 13.40 11.27
C HIS A 252 -2.87 14.90 11.27
N THR A 253 -2.36 15.66 10.29
CA THR A 253 -2.73 17.05 9.99
C THR A 253 -3.77 17.17 8.88
N GLY A 254 -4.10 16.07 8.18
CA GLY A 254 -5.21 15.99 7.22
C GLY A 254 -4.81 15.96 5.75
N ASP A 255 -3.53 16.00 5.39
CA ASP A 255 -3.08 15.83 4.00
C ASP A 255 -3.21 14.37 3.57
N VAL A 256 -3.67 14.16 2.34
CA VAL A 256 -4.04 12.84 1.83
C VAL A 256 -3.18 12.47 0.64
N ALA A 257 -2.37 11.42 0.77
CA ALA A 257 -1.81 10.71 -0.37
C ALA A 257 -2.80 9.65 -0.87
N ASN A 258 -3.13 9.72 -2.16
CA ASN A 258 -4.01 8.77 -2.83
C ASN A 258 -3.60 8.63 -4.31
N LYS A 259 -4.26 7.72 -5.03
CA LYS A 259 -3.99 7.45 -6.45
C LYS A 259 -3.83 8.74 -7.28
N ILE A 260 -2.80 8.76 -8.13
CA ILE A 260 -2.50 9.86 -9.05
C ILE A 260 -3.76 10.29 -9.80
N GLY A 261 -4.02 11.59 -9.81
CA GLY A 261 -5.25 12.19 -10.29
C GLY A 261 -6.10 12.78 -9.17
N THR A 262 -6.06 12.23 -7.95
CA THR A 262 -6.92 12.65 -6.82
C THR A 262 -6.84 14.15 -6.55
N TYR A 263 -5.63 14.71 -6.50
CA TYR A 263 -5.43 16.14 -6.30
C TYR A 263 -6.14 17.00 -7.35
N LEU A 264 -6.14 16.58 -8.62
CA LEU A 264 -6.84 17.30 -9.69
C LEU A 264 -8.37 17.28 -9.50
N LYS A 265 -8.92 16.19 -8.95
CA LYS A 265 -10.36 16.09 -8.67
C LYS A 265 -10.73 16.99 -7.49
N ALA A 266 -9.87 17.07 -6.48
CA ALA A 266 -10.04 17.99 -5.36
C ALA A 266 -9.99 19.46 -5.80
N LEU A 267 -9.06 19.81 -6.70
CA LEU A 267 -8.99 21.15 -7.29
C LEU A 267 -10.25 21.49 -8.10
N ALA A 268 -10.69 20.59 -8.97
CA ALA A 268 -11.88 20.80 -9.78
C ALA A 268 -13.15 20.90 -8.91
N ALA A 269 -13.28 20.06 -7.88
CA ALA A 269 -14.39 20.11 -6.93
C ALA A 269 -14.41 21.45 -6.19
N HIS A 270 -13.26 21.88 -5.67
CA HIS A 270 -13.12 23.17 -5.00
C HIS A 270 -13.48 24.35 -5.91
N ASP A 271 -12.99 24.39 -7.15
CA ASP A 271 -13.30 25.46 -8.13
C ASP A 271 -14.81 25.55 -8.45
N ASN A 272 -15.50 24.41 -8.40
CA ASN A 272 -16.94 24.32 -8.69
C ASN A 272 -17.83 24.27 -7.44
N ASN A 273 -17.27 24.50 -6.25
CA ASN A 273 -17.98 24.44 -4.95
C ASN A 273 -18.69 23.10 -4.68
N ILE A 274 -18.10 22.00 -5.13
CA ILE A 274 -18.59 20.64 -4.89
C ILE A 274 -17.83 20.06 -3.68
N PRO A 275 -18.51 19.45 -2.70
CA PRO A 275 -17.84 18.90 -1.53
C PRO A 275 -16.98 17.69 -1.91
N PHE A 276 -15.77 17.65 -1.38
CA PHE A 276 -14.76 16.61 -1.62
C PHE A 276 -14.45 15.86 -0.33
N TYR A 277 -14.85 14.59 -0.25
CA TYR A 277 -14.66 13.75 0.93
C TYR A 277 -13.61 12.67 0.70
N VAL A 278 -12.89 12.34 1.77
CA VAL A 278 -11.94 11.21 1.80
C VAL A 278 -12.41 10.21 2.83
N ALA A 279 -12.63 8.96 2.41
CA ALA A 279 -13.06 7.87 3.29
C ALA A 279 -11.87 6.99 3.67
N LEU A 280 -11.66 6.78 4.97
CA LEU A 280 -10.51 6.05 5.48
C LEU A 280 -10.73 5.44 6.86
N PRO A 281 -10.26 4.22 7.14
CA PRO A 281 -10.16 3.72 8.51
C PRO A 281 -8.97 4.36 9.24
N SER A 282 -9.02 4.40 10.56
CA SER A 282 -7.94 4.98 11.37
C SER A 282 -6.58 4.30 11.24
N SER A 283 -6.53 3.08 10.72
CA SER A 283 -5.28 2.37 10.39
C SER A 283 -4.51 3.00 9.23
N THR A 284 -5.15 3.86 8.43
CA THR A 284 -4.54 4.55 7.28
C THR A 284 -3.96 5.92 7.65
N PHE A 285 -4.24 6.43 8.86
CA PHE A 285 -3.55 7.61 9.38
C PHE A 285 -2.08 7.27 9.69
N ASP A 286 -1.19 8.16 9.26
CA ASP A 286 0.19 8.20 9.70
C ASP A 286 0.36 9.24 10.82
N TRP A 287 0.33 8.73 12.05
CA TRP A 287 0.41 9.53 13.27
C TRP A 287 1.78 10.18 13.51
N GLU A 288 2.77 9.88 12.66
CA GLU A 288 4.14 10.39 12.76
C GLU A 288 4.44 11.48 11.71
N LEU A 289 3.62 11.61 10.67
CA LEU A 289 3.80 12.60 9.60
C LEU A 289 2.90 13.82 9.78
N GLU A 290 3.48 15.01 9.69
CA GLU A 290 2.79 16.30 9.80
C GLU A 290 2.60 17.01 8.45
N ASP A 291 3.41 16.73 7.44
CA ASP A 291 3.34 17.37 6.13
C ASP A 291 3.19 16.30 5.03
N GLY A 292 2.19 16.48 4.16
CA GLY A 292 2.01 15.60 3.00
C GLY A 292 3.20 15.58 2.05
N ALA A 293 4.03 16.63 2.00
CA ALA A 293 5.25 16.68 1.18
C ALA A 293 6.31 15.65 1.60
N ASP A 294 6.27 15.19 2.85
CA ASP A 294 7.19 14.19 3.38
C ASP A 294 6.78 12.75 2.98
N ILE A 295 5.60 12.57 2.39
CA ILE A 295 5.13 11.26 1.94
C ILE A 295 5.95 10.83 0.71
N PRO A 296 6.68 9.69 0.77
CA PRO A 296 7.38 9.18 -0.39
C PRO A 296 6.39 8.68 -1.45
N ILE A 297 6.48 9.23 -2.66
CA ILE A 297 5.64 8.84 -3.80
C ILE A 297 6.34 7.73 -4.59
N GLU A 298 5.64 6.60 -4.77
CA GLU A 298 6.08 5.46 -5.57
C GLU A 298 6.09 5.82 -7.06
N GLU A 299 7.26 5.73 -7.70
CA GLU A 299 7.40 5.74 -9.16
C GLU A 299 7.45 4.30 -9.68
N ARG A 300 6.71 4.03 -10.75
CA ARG A 300 6.57 2.69 -11.35
C ARG A 300 7.07 2.69 -12.78
N SER A 301 7.15 1.50 -13.38
CA SER A 301 7.56 1.33 -14.77
C SER A 301 6.72 2.19 -15.72
N GLY A 302 7.40 2.90 -16.63
CA GLY A 302 6.75 3.67 -17.69
C GLY A 302 5.94 2.81 -18.67
N ASP A 303 6.16 1.49 -18.68
CA ASP A 303 5.40 0.56 -19.52
C ASP A 303 3.90 0.52 -19.17
N GLU A 304 3.52 0.83 -17.93
CA GLU A 304 2.10 0.97 -17.54
C GLU A 304 1.41 2.13 -18.28
N ILE A 305 2.17 3.17 -18.63
CA ILE A 305 1.69 4.30 -19.44
C ILE A 305 1.77 3.97 -20.93
N THR A 306 2.89 3.41 -21.39
CA THR A 306 3.16 3.23 -22.83
C THR A 306 2.40 2.04 -23.44
N ARG A 307 1.88 1.13 -22.62
CA ARG A 307 1.14 -0.06 -23.04
C ARG A 307 -0.24 -0.12 -22.39
N ILE A 308 -1.14 -0.88 -23.00
CA ILE A 308 -2.43 -1.23 -22.42
C ILE A 308 -2.74 -2.71 -22.67
N SER A 309 -3.35 -3.34 -21.67
CA SER A 309 -3.81 -4.72 -21.74
C SER A 309 -5.32 -4.78 -21.58
N GLY A 310 -5.98 -5.63 -22.37
CA GLY A 310 -7.43 -5.84 -22.32
C GLY A 310 -7.85 -7.09 -23.06
N MET A 311 -9.11 -7.50 -22.85
CA MET A 311 -9.73 -8.61 -23.58
C MET A 311 -9.93 -8.25 -25.05
N ASN A 312 -9.43 -9.09 -25.95
CA ASN A 312 -9.77 -9.01 -27.36
C ASN A 312 -11.08 -9.76 -27.61
N ASP A 313 -12.15 -9.03 -27.92
CA ASP A 313 -13.49 -9.60 -28.15
C ASP A 313 -13.55 -10.63 -29.29
N LYS A 314 -12.58 -10.63 -30.20
CA LYS A 314 -12.53 -11.59 -31.32
C LYS A 314 -11.90 -12.92 -30.92
N THR A 315 -10.88 -12.89 -30.06
CA THR A 315 -10.12 -14.09 -29.66
C THR A 315 -10.55 -14.61 -28.29
N GLY A 316 -11.11 -13.76 -27.44
CA GLY A 316 -11.40 -14.08 -26.03
C GLY A 316 -10.14 -14.15 -25.16
N GLU A 317 -9.02 -13.58 -25.62
CA GLU A 317 -7.74 -13.59 -24.91
C GLU A 317 -7.32 -12.18 -24.46
N ILE A 318 -6.53 -12.10 -23.40
CA ILE A 318 -5.91 -10.83 -22.98
C ILE A 318 -4.71 -10.55 -23.87
N GLU A 319 -4.71 -9.38 -24.51
CA GLU A 319 -3.61 -8.89 -25.35
C GLU A 319 -3.03 -7.61 -24.77
N THR A 320 -1.71 -7.42 -24.94
CA THR A 320 -1.01 -6.19 -24.55
C THR A 320 -0.45 -5.50 -25.79
N VAL A 321 -0.87 -4.25 -26.01
CA VAL A 321 -0.45 -3.44 -27.16
C VAL A 321 0.28 -2.18 -26.73
N ARG A 322 1.13 -1.64 -27.61
CA ARG A 322 1.81 -0.35 -27.40
C ARG A 322 0.90 0.79 -27.85
N LEU A 323 0.66 1.76 -26.97
CA LEU A 323 -0.17 2.94 -27.22
C LEU A 323 0.60 4.12 -27.82
N VAL A 324 1.90 4.21 -27.53
CA VAL A 324 2.73 5.39 -27.85
C VAL A 324 3.68 5.13 -29.03
N ALA A 325 4.27 6.21 -29.56
CA ALA A 325 5.29 6.12 -30.59
C ALA A 325 6.53 5.29 -30.11
N PRO A 326 7.20 4.53 -30.98
CA PRO A 326 8.41 3.80 -30.61
C PRO A 326 9.49 4.71 -30.02
N GLY A 327 10.06 4.31 -28.88
CA GLY A 327 11.11 5.06 -28.18
C GLY A 327 10.62 6.16 -27.23
N THR A 328 9.30 6.38 -27.11
CA THR A 328 8.74 7.33 -26.12
C THR A 328 9.08 6.91 -24.69
N GLN A 329 9.65 7.84 -23.93
CA GLN A 329 9.87 7.73 -22.49
C GLN A 329 8.62 8.15 -21.72
N ALA A 330 8.34 7.52 -20.58
CA ALA A 330 7.22 7.86 -19.73
C ALA A 330 7.64 7.89 -18.25
N ILE A 331 7.11 8.86 -17.51
CA ILE A 331 7.25 8.98 -16.05
C ILE A 331 5.94 8.61 -15.39
N ASN A 332 5.97 7.76 -14.37
CA ASN A 332 4.77 7.15 -13.81
C ASN A 332 4.77 7.22 -12.28
N TYR A 333 4.25 8.33 -11.75
CA TYR A 333 3.97 8.45 -10.33
C TYR A 333 2.64 7.78 -9.99
N SER A 334 2.65 6.93 -8.98
CA SER A 334 1.49 6.13 -8.58
C SER A 334 0.48 6.90 -7.75
N PHE A 335 0.91 7.98 -7.10
CA PHE A 335 0.13 8.74 -6.13
C PHE A 335 0.40 10.23 -6.26
N ASP A 336 -0.55 11.05 -5.81
CA ASP A 336 -0.36 12.47 -5.53
C ASP A 336 -0.82 12.81 -4.12
N VAL A 337 -0.51 14.02 -3.67
CA VAL A 337 -0.90 14.54 -2.36
C VAL A 337 -1.97 15.60 -2.56
N THR A 338 -3.12 15.39 -1.94
CA THR A 338 -4.22 16.36 -1.83
C THR A 338 -4.10 17.11 -0.51
N PRO A 339 -3.85 18.43 -0.54
CA PRO A 339 -3.75 19.23 0.67
C PRO A 339 -5.06 19.29 1.45
N ALA A 340 -4.97 19.28 2.78
CA ALA A 340 -6.09 19.32 3.71
C ALA A 340 -7.13 20.42 3.40
N ARG A 341 -6.68 21.59 2.93
CA ARG A 341 -7.54 22.73 2.56
C ARG A 341 -8.54 22.45 1.43
N LEU A 342 -8.34 21.39 0.64
CA LEU A 342 -9.25 21.00 -0.44
C LEU A 342 -10.26 19.93 -0.01
N ILE A 343 -10.15 19.42 1.21
CA ILE A 343 -10.95 18.32 1.72
C ILE A 343 -12.07 18.87 2.60
N SER A 344 -13.31 18.60 2.22
CA SER A 344 -14.51 19.00 2.97
C SER A 344 -14.66 18.21 4.28
N GLY A 345 -14.22 16.96 4.29
CA GLY A 345 -14.19 16.12 5.49
C GLY A 345 -13.57 14.76 5.26
N LEU A 346 -13.08 14.17 6.35
CA LEU A 346 -12.58 12.81 6.44
C LEU A 346 -13.67 11.93 7.05
N ILE A 347 -14.07 10.86 6.36
CA ILE A 347 -15.09 9.91 6.80
C ILE A 347 -14.38 8.69 7.40
N THR A 348 -14.52 8.48 8.70
CA THR A 348 -13.84 7.42 9.45
C THR A 348 -14.80 6.44 10.11
N GLU A 349 -14.28 5.36 10.69
CA GLU A 349 -15.08 4.44 11.48
C GLU A 349 -15.61 5.05 12.79
N ARG A 350 -15.09 6.22 13.19
CA ARG A 350 -15.51 6.94 14.41
C ARG A 350 -16.38 8.16 14.14
N GLY A 351 -16.56 8.54 12.88
CA GLY A 351 -17.37 9.68 12.47
C GLY A 351 -16.74 10.48 11.33
N ILE A 352 -17.40 11.58 10.98
CA ILE A 352 -16.90 12.55 10.00
C ILE A 352 -16.12 13.62 10.77
N VAL A 353 -14.93 13.97 10.28
CA VAL A 353 -14.03 14.94 10.93
C VAL A 353 -13.44 15.91 9.92
N GLN A 354 -13.13 17.13 10.34
CA GLN A 354 -12.40 18.06 9.48
C GLN A 354 -10.95 17.59 9.27
N ALA A 355 -10.40 17.88 8.09
CA ALA A 355 -9.00 17.60 7.77
C ALA A 355 -8.08 18.64 8.46
N ASN A 356 -7.97 18.57 9.78
CA ASN A 356 -6.99 19.33 10.56
C ASN A 356 -6.62 18.57 11.84
N LYS A 357 -5.44 18.89 12.38
CA LYS A 357 -4.87 18.20 13.54
C LYS A 357 -5.79 18.22 14.75
N GLU A 358 -6.35 19.39 15.07
CA GLU A 358 -7.17 19.58 16.26
C GLU A 358 -8.43 18.69 16.24
N ALA A 359 -9.11 18.62 15.10
CA ALA A 359 -10.31 17.81 14.93
C ALA A 359 -9.99 16.30 14.91
N ILE A 360 -8.91 15.91 14.21
CA ILE A 360 -8.45 14.52 14.17
C ILE A 360 -8.06 14.04 15.57
N ASP A 361 -7.27 14.83 16.30
CA ASP A 361 -6.82 14.50 17.66
C ASP A 361 -7.99 14.37 18.63
N ALA A 362 -9.01 15.20 18.49
CA ALA A 362 -10.23 15.14 19.31
C ALA A 362 -11.04 13.85 19.06
N LEU A 363 -11.07 13.35 17.82
CA LEU A 363 -11.77 12.10 17.47
C LEU A 363 -10.95 10.84 17.84
N PHE A 364 -9.61 10.97 17.90
CA PHE A 364 -8.67 9.87 18.18
C PHE A 364 -7.75 10.12 19.39
N PRO A 365 -8.30 10.39 20.60
CA PRO A 365 -7.51 10.74 21.77
C PRO A 365 -6.62 9.60 22.31
N ASP A 366 -6.92 8.35 21.94
CA ASP A 366 -6.12 7.15 22.28
C ASP A 366 -4.87 6.99 21.40
N LYS A 367 -4.83 7.65 20.24
CA LYS A 367 -3.71 7.60 19.30
C LYS A 367 -2.70 8.71 19.59
N THR A 368 -3.17 9.88 20.00
CA THR A 368 -2.34 11.04 20.37
C THR A 368 -1.55 10.80 21.65
N LYS A 369 -2.18 10.28 22.71
CA LYS A 369 -1.54 10.06 24.01
C LYS A 369 -0.39 9.04 24.00
N LYS A 370 -0.37 8.12 23.05
CA LYS A 370 0.75 7.16 22.90
C LYS A 370 2.02 7.83 22.38
N ASN A 371 1.90 8.88 21.58
CA ASN A 371 3.05 9.62 21.05
C ASN A 371 3.72 10.48 22.13
N ASP A 372 2.96 11.10 23.04
CA ASP A 372 3.51 11.85 24.17
C ASP A 372 4.35 10.97 25.11
N SER A 373 3.97 9.71 25.32
CA SER A 373 4.74 8.78 26.16
C SER A 373 6.04 8.26 25.52
N ARG A 374 6.23 8.47 24.21
CA ARG A 374 7.49 8.18 23.49
C ARG A 374 8.37 9.42 23.34
N MET A 375 7.91 10.61 23.74
CA MET A 375 8.73 11.82 23.87
C MET A 375 9.61 11.74 25.14
N THR A 376 10.49 10.76 25.22
CA THR A 376 11.69 10.86 26.05
C THR A 376 12.80 10.05 25.40
N MET A 377 13.80 10.79 24.89
CA MET A 377 14.99 10.33 24.18
C MET A 377 14.79 9.87 22.73
N THR A 378 14.79 10.83 21.81
CA THR A 378 15.86 10.94 20.79
C THR A 378 15.76 12.33 20.17
N LEU A 379 16.84 13.11 20.24
CA LEU A 379 16.98 14.36 19.49
C LEU A 379 16.89 14.02 17.99
N THR A 380 15.75 14.29 17.38
CA THR A 380 15.56 14.12 15.94
C THR A 380 16.17 15.34 15.26
N GLU A 381 17.38 15.20 14.73
CA GLU A 381 17.92 16.16 13.78
C GLU A 381 17.05 16.17 12.52
N HIS A 382 16.36 17.29 12.26
CA HIS A 382 15.74 17.56 10.97
C HIS A 382 16.81 17.58 9.87
N ARG A 383 16.91 16.49 9.08
CA ARG A 383 17.75 16.45 7.89
C ARG A 383 16.95 16.90 6.68
N HIS A 384 17.20 18.12 6.21
CA HIS A 384 16.87 18.55 4.86
C HIS A 384 17.66 17.70 3.86
N PHE A 385 17.03 16.71 3.24
CA PHE A 385 17.64 16.01 2.11
C PHE A 385 17.19 16.65 0.80
N ILE A 386 18.13 17.29 0.11
CA ILE A 386 18.01 17.60 -1.31
C ILE A 386 18.16 16.26 -2.07
N ARG A 387 17.05 15.75 -2.63
CA ARG A 387 17.03 14.51 -3.42
C ARG A 387 17.74 14.71 -4.78
N LYS A 388 18.88 14.05 -4.98
CA LYS A 388 19.38 13.63 -6.31
C LYS A 388 20.05 12.26 -6.20
N ASN A 389 19.62 11.34 -7.08
CA ASN A 389 20.11 9.99 -7.37
C ASN A 389 19.65 8.85 -6.42
N ALA A 390 18.47 8.28 -6.71
CA ALA A 390 17.93 7.06 -6.08
C ALA A 390 18.82 5.81 -6.27
N LEU A 391 19.67 5.76 -7.31
CA LEU A 391 20.58 4.65 -7.61
C LEU A 391 21.67 4.39 -6.54
N HIS A 392 21.93 5.35 -5.65
CA HIS A 392 22.93 5.18 -4.60
C HIS A 392 22.37 4.62 -3.30
N LEU A 393 21.06 4.50 -3.12
CA LEU A 393 20.48 4.01 -1.87
C LEU A 393 20.22 2.51 -1.97
N LEU A 394 20.69 1.75 -0.98
CA LEU A 394 20.42 0.32 -0.83
C LEU A 394 20.05 0.01 0.62
N ASP A 395 19.25 -1.03 0.82
CA ASP A 395 19.08 -1.62 2.15
C ASP A 395 20.08 -2.77 2.35
N TYR A 396 20.48 -2.95 3.61
CA TYR A 396 21.31 -4.09 4.01
C TYR A 396 20.85 -4.63 5.35
N LEU A 397 21.02 -5.95 5.52
CA LEU A 397 20.84 -6.67 6.77
C LEU A 397 22.19 -7.24 7.21
N VAL A 398 22.59 -6.92 8.44
CA VAL A 398 23.78 -7.50 9.07
C VAL A 398 23.41 -8.85 9.68
N ILE A 399 24.19 -9.87 9.33
CA ILE A 399 24.17 -11.21 9.88
C ILE A 399 25.51 -11.36 10.63
N ASP A 400 25.44 -11.52 11.95
CA ASP A 400 26.65 -11.69 12.75
C ASP A 400 27.34 -13.03 12.45
N GLN A 401 28.55 -13.19 12.98
CA GLN A 401 29.36 -14.41 12.82
C GLN A 401 28.70 -15.69 13.37
N HIS A 402 27.60 -15.59 14.12
CA HIS A 402 26.82 -16.72 14.63
C HIS A 402 25.58 -17.01 13.77
N GLY A 403 25.43 -16.33 12.63
CA GLY A 403 24.29 -16.47 11.73
C GLY A 403 23.04 -15.72 12.17
N ARG A 404 23.13 -14.82 13.17
CA ARG A 404 21.97 -14.10 13.69
C ARG A 404 21.81 -12.76 13.00
N HIS A 405 20.58 -12.42 12.64
CA HIS A 405 20.25 -11.13 12.04
C HIS A 405 20.26 -10.04 13.12
N THR A 406 21.14 -9.04 13.00
CA THR A 406 21.38 -8.07 14.09
C THR A 406 20.90 -6.67 13.77
N THR A 407 21.08 -6.19 12.52
CA THR A 407 20.79 -4.80 12.17
C THR A 407 20.27 -4.70 10.74
N TYR A 408 19.09 -4.09 10.57
CA TYR A 408 18.58 -3.65 9.26
C TYR A 408 18.73 -2.13 9.14
N SER A 409 19.33 -1.66 8.05
CA SER A 409 19.50 -0.22 7.82
C SER A 409 19.62 0.09 6.33
N MET A 410 19.54 1.39 6.00
CA MET A 410 19.88 1.91 4.68
C MET A 410 21.36 2.28 4.63
N GLY A 411 22.00 1.96 3.51
CA GLY A 411 23.34 2.39 3.16
C GLY A 411 23.34 3.15 1.84
N ARG A 412 24.47 3.77 1.54
CA ARG A 412 24.70 4.43 0.27
C ARG A 412 25.87 3.78 -0.48
N THR A 413 25.64 3.36 -1.73
CA THR A 413 26.71 2.88 -2.61
C THR A 413 27.64 4.03 -2.97
N LEU A 414 28.90 3.91 -2.56
CA LEU A 414 29.99 4.83 -2.88
C LEU A 414 30.80 4.35 -4.09
N ASP A 415 30.97 3.05 -4.21
CA ASP A 415 31.65 2.42 -5.33
C ASP A 415 31.19 0.96 -5.50
N VAL A 416 31.36 0.44 -6.71
CA VAL A 416 30.89 -0.90 -7.09
C VAL A 416 31.89 -1.57 -8.01
N SER A 417 32.06 -2.89 -7.86
CA SER A 417 32.90 -3.73 -8.73
C SER A 417 32.23 -5.10 -8.90
N GLU A 418 32.70 -5.91 -9.86
CA GLU A 418 32.14 -7.26 -10.06
C GLU A 418 32.22 -8.18 -8.83
N LYS A 419 33.10 -7.88 -7.88
CA LYS A 419 33.38 -8.73 -6.71
C LYS A 419 32.81 -8.19 -5.40
N GLY A 420 32.24 -6.99 -5.41
CA GLY A 420 31.86 -6.35 -4.16
C GLY A 420 31.49 -4.89 -4.30
N LEU A 421 31.25 -4.26 -3.16
CA LEU A 421 30.76 -2.90 -3.09
C LEU A 421 31.40 -2.13 -1.93
N LYS A 422 31.41 -0.81 -2.06
CA LYS A 422 31.81 0.12 -1.01
C LYS A 422 30.58 0.92 -0.60
N LEU A 423 30.25 0.83 0.68
CA LEU A 423 29.06 1.41 1.31
C LEU A 423 29.44 2.57 2.21
N GLU A 424 28.59 3.58 2.29
CA GLU A 424 28.48 4.47 3.44
C GLU A 424 27.31 4.00 4.30
N THR A 425 27.54 3.84 5.60
CA THR A 425 26.56 3.37 6.58
C THR A 425 26.50 4.30 7.78
N THR A 426 25.37 4.28 8.49
CA THR A 426 25.10 5.11 9.68
C THR A 426 25.61 4.49 10.98
N GLN A 427 25.96 3.21 10.95
CA GLN A 427 26.39 2.44 12.12
C GLN A 427 27.62 1.60 11.74
N PRO A 428 28.53 1.35 12.70
CA PRO A 428 29.68 0.50 12.46
C PRO A 428 29.22 -0.94 12.22
N ILE A 429 29.83 -1.60 11.24
CA ILE A 429 29.62 -3.02 10.96
C ILE A 429 30.96 -3.72 11.16
N SER A 430 30.97 -4.84 11.89
CA SER A 430 32.21 -5.52 12.24
C SER A 430 32.78 -6.29 11.04
N GLN A 431 34.11 -6.33 10.95
CA GLN A 431 34.80 -7.14 9.96
C GLN A 431 34.47 -8.63 10.21
N GLY A 432 34.18 -9.36 9.13
CA GLY A 432 33.73 -10.76 9.18
C GLY A 432 32.23 -10.95 9.41
N ASP A 433 31.46 -9.89 9.63
CA ASP A 433 29.99 -9.99 9.54
C ASP A 433 29.57 -10.20 8.08
N THR A 434 28.47 -10.90 7.86
CA THR A 434 27.87 -11.05 6.54
C THR A 434 26.79 -9.98 6.35
N LEU A 435 26.80 -9.29 5.21
CA LEU A 435 25.70 -8.45 4.77
C LEU A 435 24.87 -9.18 3.73
N LEU A 436 23.55 -9.15 3.91
CA LEU A 436 22.60 -9.39 2.84
C LEU A 436 22.17 -8.02 2.31
N ILE A 437 22.59 -7.71 1.08
CA ILE A 437 22.47 -6.38 0.47
C ILE A 437 21.51 -6.43 -0.69
N THR A 438 20.53 -5.55 -0.68
CA THR A 438 19.53 -5.50 -1.73
C THR A 438 19.83 -4.38 -2.68
N VAL A 439 20.06 -4.75 -3.94
CA VAL A 439 20.25 -3.80 -5.02
C VAL A 439 19.11 -3.94 -6.01
N GLY A 440 18.58 -2.79 -6.43
CA GLY A 440 17.52 -2.68 -7.43
C GLY A 440 17.99 -1.86 -8.61
N VAL A 441 17.71 -2.36 -9.81
CA VAL A 441 17.87 -1.62 -11.06
C VAL A 441 16.68 -1.91 -11.96
N GLU A 442 15.97 -0.87 -12.38
CA GLU A 442 14.69 -1.00 -13.11
C GLU A 442 13.67 -1.83 -12.29
N ASP A 443 13.10 -2.89 -12.88
CA ASP A 443 12.15 -3.81 -12.23
C ASP A 443 12.85 -5.04 -11.61
N ASP A 444 14.18 -5.14 -11.74
CA ASP A 444 14.97 -6.27 -11.24
C ASP A 444 15.53 -5.94 -9.85
N LEU A 445 15.24 -6.80 -8.87
CA LEU A 445 15.77 -6.72 -7.50
C LEU A 445 16.52 -8.00 -7.16
N VAL A 446 17.71 -7.87 -6.59
CA VAL A 446 18.52 -9.02 -6.15
C VAL A 446 19.06 -8.77 -4.75
N ASP A 447 18.98 -9.80 -3.91
CA ASP A 447 19.68 -9.87 -2.64
C ASP A 447 21.06 -10.52 -2.87
N LEU A 448 22.12 -9.78 -2.54
CA LEU A 448 23.51 -10.19 -2.67
C LEU A 448 24.08 -10.42 -1.27
N ARG A 449 24.59 -11.62 -1.04
CA ARG A 449 25.29 -11.94 0.20
C ARG A 449 26.77 -11.60 0.05
N GLY A 450 27.34 -10.92 1.04
CA GLY A 450 28.78 -10.64 1.05
C GLY A 450 29.36 -10.44 2.44
N GLU A 451 30.63 -10.75 2.59
CA GLU A 451 31.38 -10.59 3.84
C GLU A 451 31.96 -9.17 3.94
N VAL A 452 31.87 -8.58 5.13
CA VAL A 452 32.49 -7.29 5.43
C VAL A 452 34.00 -7.47 5.57
N VAL A 453 34.75 -6.98 4.58
CA VAL A 453 36.21 -7.08 4.56
C VAL A 453 36.90 -5.93 5.29
N HIS A 454 36.24 -4.76 5.39
CA HIS A 454 36.78 -3.60 6.09
C HIS A 454 35.68 -2.59 6.45
N THR A 455 35.79 -1.94 7.61
CA THR A 455 35.00 -0.75 7.99
C THR A 455 35.95 0.32 8.55
N GLU A 456 35.88 1.54 8.01
CA GLU A 456 36.55 2.73 8.55
C GLU A 456 35.54 3.85 8.88
N MET A 457 35.95 4.85 9.66
CA MET A 457 35.13 6.02 9.96
C MET A 457 35.69 7.24 9.24
N LEU A 458 34.85 7.92 8.45
CA LEU A 458 35.20 9.11 7.68
C LEU A 458 34.06 10.14 7.83
N ASP A 459 34.39 11.36 8.26
CA ASP A 459 33.43 12.47 8.40
C ASP A 459 32.15 12.14 9.19
N GLY A 460 32.28 11.33 10.25
CA GLY A 460 31.14 10.92 11.08
C GLY A 460 30.24 9.85 10.46
N ARG A 461 30.66 9.24 9.35
CA ARG A 461 30.02 8.09 8.69
C ARG A 461 30.94 6.89 8.68
N HIS A 462 30.35 5.71 8.51
CA HIS A 462 31.11 4.47 8.39
C HIS A 462 31.21 4.09 6.93
N ILE A 463 32.42 3.77 6.49
CA ILE A 463 32.71 3.34 5.13
C ILE A 463 33.03 1.85 5.17
N THR A 464 32.14 1.03 4.62
CA THR A 464 32.21 -0.43 4.71
C THR A 464 32.46 -1.04 3.34
N GLY A 465 33.54 -1.81 3.20
CA GLY A 465 33.84 -2.63 2.05
C GLY A 465 33.27 -4.03 2.23
N VAL A 466 32.60 -4.54 1.20
CA VAL A 466 31.96 -5.87 1.20
C VAL A 466 32.40 -6.63 -0.03
N GLU A 467 32.82 -7.88 0.14
CA GLU A 467 33.09 -8.82 -0.95
C GLU A 467 31.97 -9.86 -1.01
N PHE A 468 31.44 -10.13 -2.21
CA PHE A 468 30.31 -11.04 -2.34
C PHE A 468 30.71 -12.52 -2.30
N GLU A 469 29.84 -13.33 -1.72
CA GLU A 469 29.96 -14.77 -1.62
C GLU A 469 28.85 -15.44 -2.45
N ASP A 470 29.20 -16.43 -3.27
CA ASP A 470 28.26 -17.32 -3.99
C ASP A 470 27.04 -16.62 -4.62
N ILE A 471 27.30 -15.63 -5.48
CA ILE A 471 26.23 -14.96 -6.24
C ILE A 471 25.60 -15.92 -7.26
N SER A 472 24.28 -16.04 -7.25
CA SER A 472 23.53 -16.82 -8.25
C SER A 472 23.72 -16.26 -9.67
N GLN A 473 23.53 -17.08 -10.71
CA GLN A 473 23.65 -16.62 -12.11
C GLN A 473 22.70 -15.46 -12.44
N ASP A 474 21.47 -15.50 -11.92
CA ASP A 474 20.52 -14.39 -12.04
C ASP A 474 20.98 -13.17 -11.24
N GLY A 475 21.58 -13.36 -10.07
CA GLY A 475 22.11 -12.27 -9.28
C GLY A 475 23.30 -11.57 -9.94
N ILE A 476 24.19 -12.32 -10.60
CA ILE A 476 25.29 -11.76 -11.40
C ILE A 476 24.73 -10.89 -12.54
N ARG A 477 23.68 -11.37 -13.23
CA ARG A 477 23.05 -10.65 -14.33
C ARG A 477 22.46 -9.32 -13.87
N ILE A 478 21.70 -9.32 -12.77
CA ILE A 478 21.06 -8.11 -12.24
C ILE A 478 22.09 -7.15 -11.65
N PHE A 479 23.07 -7.67 -10.92
CA PHE A 479 24.12 -6.85 -10.33
C PHE A 479 25.02 -6.18 -11.37
N LYS A 480 25.30 -6.85 -12.51
CA LYS A 480 26.00 -6.23 -13.64
C LYS A 480 25.24 -5.02 -14.19
N LYS A 481 23.93 -5.15 -14.40
CA LYS A 481 23.08 -4.02 -14.80
C LYS A 481 23.15 -2.88 -13.77
N TYR A 482 23.10 -3.20 -12.48
CA TYR A 482 23.21 -2.22 -11.40
C TYR A 482 24.55 -1.48 -11.43
N ALA A 483 25.67 -2.20 -11.59
CA ALA A 483 26.99 -1.60 -11.68
C ALA A 483 27.15 -0.70 -12.91
N GLU A 484 26.66 -1.14 -14.08
CA GLU A 484 26.64 -0.34 -15.31
C GLU A 484 25.84 0.95 -15.13
N ALA A 485 24.65 0.87 -14.53
CA ALA A 485 23.79 2.02 -14.26
C ALA A 485 24.46 3.00 -13.27
N PHE A 486 25.09 2.48 -12.22
CA PHE A 486 25.81 3.27 -11.23
C PHE A 486 26.98 4.05 -11.85
N HIS A 487 27.83 3.39 -12.65
CA HIS A 487 28.95 4.05 -13.31
C HIS A 487 28.50 5.08 -14.36
N SER A 488 27.43 4.78 -15.11
CA SER A 488 26.84 5.70 -16.08
C SER A 488 26.30 6.97 -15.41
N ALA A 489 25.59 6.82 -14.28
CA ALA A 489 25.08 7.96 -13.51
C ALA A 489 26.19 8.81 -12.89
N ARG A 490 27.32 8.20 -12.51
CA ARG A 490 28.49 8.90 -11.99
C ARG A 490 29.19 9.72 -13.08
N ALA A 491 29.33 9.17 -14.29
CA ALA A 491 29.94 9.85 -15.44
C ALA A 491 29.13 11.06 -15.95
N GLN A 492 27.81 11.09 -15.73
CA GLN A 492 26.96 12.23 -16.07
C GLN A 492 26.99 13.35 -15.01
N ASN A 493 27.47 13.05 -13.79
CA ASN A 493 27.53 13.99 -12.66
C ASN A 493 28.97 14.45 -12.33
N SER A 494 29.97 13.93 -13.04
CA SER A 494 31.39 14.34 -13.03
C SER A 494 31.70 15.19 -14.24
#